data_AF-A0A2V9Q4N5-F1
#
_entry.id   AF-A0A2V9Q4N5-F1
#
_cell.length_a   1.000
_cell.length_b   1.000
_cell.length_c   1.000
_cell.angle_alpha   90.00
_cell.angle_beta   90.00
_cell.angle_gamma   90.00
#
_symmetry.space_group_name_H-M   'P 1'
#
loop_
_entity.id
_entity.type
_entity.pdbx_description
1 polymer ?
#
loop_
_entity_poly.entity_id
_entity_poly.type
_entity_poly.pdbx_seq_one_letter_code
_entity_poly.pdbx_strand_id
1 'polypeptide(L)'
;MARLLHDLGYRQQIAPVKQQAQQTLLEVFPAPALVILFPCHLHSTHTHCRPPRYKHKRDRSWPELCSEWEIYRARLRSLECREPVLKFSPEFKKQIGIDITEFKGGRYKQFDDLLDGIFCAYLAYYFWYGGSDRTWVIGDLETGCVTLPRCRLSNCPLHAN
;
A
#
# COMPACT_ATOMS: atom_id res chain seq x y z
N MET A 1 -22.14 -6.20 2.82
CA MET A 1 -21.14 -5.73 3.80
C MET A 1 -21.62 -4.48 4.56
N ALA A 2 -21.91 -3.35 3.88
CA ALA A 2 -22.29 -2.10 4.55
C ALA A 2 -23.48 -2.21 5.52
N ARG A 3 -24.58 -2.88 5.11
CA ARG A 3 -25.75 -3.09 5.98
C ARG A 3 -25.44 -3.90 7.25
N LEU A 4 -24.66 -4.97 7.11
CA LEU A 4 -24.21 -5.79 8.25
C LEU A 4 -23.37 -4.98 9.23
N LEU A 5 -22.45 -4.15 8.73
CA LEU A 5 -21.60 -3.29 9.58
C LEU A 5 -22.45 -2.24 10.31
N HIS A 6 -23.44 -1.66 9.63
CA HIS A 6 -24.38 -0.73 10.26
C HIS A 6 -25.18 -1.41 11.38
N ASP A 7 -25.68 -2.63 11.16
CA ASP A 7 -26.41 -3.40 12.16
C ASP A 7 -25.52 -3.77 13.38
N LEU A 8 -24.20 -3.87 13.17
CA LEU A 8 -23.19 -4.02 14.23
C LEU A 8 -22.77 -2.69 14.89
N GLY A 9 -23.40 -1.56 14.52
CA GLY A 9 -23.14 -0.24 15.10
C GLY A 9 -22.02 0.57 14.45
N TYR A 10 -21.42 0.09 13.35
CA TYR A 10 -20.43 0.86 12.61
C TYR A 10 -21.09 1.99 11.83
N ARG A 11 -20.41 3.14 11.75
CA ARG A 11 -20.82 4.28 10.92
C ARG A 11 -19.82 4.45 9.78
N GLN A 12 -20.32 4.66 8.57
CA GLN A 12 -19.47 4.93 7.42
C GLN A 12 -18.90 6.35 7.52
N GLN A 13 -17.61 6.48 7.22
CA GLN A 13 -16.91 7.76 7.24
C GLN A 13 -15.99 7.85 6.02
N ILE A 14 -15.93 9.04 5.41
CA ILE A 14 -15.18 9.28 4.16
C ILE A 14 -13.66 9.31 4.43
N ALA A 15 -13.24 9.96 5.52
CA ALA A 15 -11.84 10.12 5.87
C ALA A 15 -11.56 9.62 7.29
N PRO A 16 -10.45 8.91 7.52
CA PRO A 16 -10.07 8.47 8.85
C PRO A 16 -9.75 9.68 9.73
N VAL A 17 -10.23 9.64 10.98
CA VAL A 17 -9.86 10.62 11.98
C VAL A 17 -8.47 10.31 12.51
N LYS A 18 -7.63 11.35 12.52
CA LYS A 18 -6.23 11.27 12.91
C LYS A 18 -6.10 10.76 14.34
N GLN A 19 -5.39 9.64 14.50
CA GLN A 19 -4.94 9.07 15.77
C GLN A 19 -6.04 8.85 16.82
N GLN A 20 -7.30 8.73 16.39
CA GLN A 20 -8.42 8.51 17.29
C GLN A 20 -8.42 7.05 17.78
N ALA A 21 -8.63 6.86 19.08
CA ALA A 21 -8.81 5.54 19.68
C ALA A 21 -10.24 5.04 19.37
N GLN A 22 -10.38 4.22 18.32
CA GLN A 22 -11.65 3.67 17.89
C GLN A 22 -11.45 2.37 17.11
N GLN A 23 -12.51 1.56 17.01
CA GLN A 23 -12.55 0.44 16.08
C GLN A 23 -12.89 0.98 14.69
N THR A 24 -11.97 0.82 13.74
CA THR A 24 -12.16 1.26 12.35
C THR A 24 -11.98 0.08 11.42
N LEU A 25 -12.96 -0.13 10.54
CA LEU A 25 -12.79 -0.99 9.37
C LEU A 25 -12.44 -0.07 8.20
N LEU A 26 -11.28 -0.30 7.59
CA LEU A 26 -10.81 0.50 6.47
C LEU A 26 -10.56 -0.38 5.26
N GLU A 27 -11.23 -0.06 4.16
CA GLU A 27 -10.89 -0.62 2.87
C GLU A 27 -9.74 0.17 2.25
N VAL A 28 -8.70 -0.53 1.80
CA VAL A 28 -7.48 0.08 1.29
C VAL A 28 -7.17 -0.42 -0.12
N PHE A 29 -6.67 0.47 -0.96
CA PHE A 29 -6.35 0.19 -2.36
C PHE A 29 -4.83 0.23 -2.56
N PRO A 30 -4.15 -0.93 -2.55
CA PRO A 30 -2.69 -0.96 -2.47
C PRO A 30 -2.01 -0.48 -3.75
N ALA A 31 -2.53 -0.82 -4.94
CA ALA A 31 -1.90 -0.47 -6.21
C ALA A 31 -1.66 1.05 -6.39
N PRO A 32 -2.66 1.94 -6.23
CA PRO A 32 -2.43 3.38 -6.31
C PRO A 32 -1.55 3.89 -5.16
N ALA A 33 -1.69 3.34 -3.96
CA ALA A 33 -0.87 3.75 -2.82
C ALA A 33 0.62 3.41 -3.00
N LEU A 34 0.96 2.28 -3.64
CA LEU A 34 2.34 1.92 -3.98
C LEU A 34 3.00 2.95 -4.90
N VAL A 35 2.24 3.52 -5.85
CA VAL A 35 2.74 4.57 -6.74
C VAL A 35 3.05 5.85 -5.97
N ILE A 36 2.14 6.24 -5.07
CA ILE A 36 2.25 7.50 -4.33
C ILE A 36 3.33 7.44 -3.26
N LEU A 37 3.39 6.34 -2.51
CA LEU A 37 4.36 6.17 -1.42
C LEU A 37 5.75 5.82 -1.93
N PHE A 38 5.85 5.09 -3.05
CA PHE A 38 7.12 4.66 -3.62
C PHE A 38 7.27 5.09 -5.08
N PRO A 39 7.36 6.41 -5.34
CA PRO A 39 7.56 6.91 -6.69
C PRO A 39 8.90 6.42 -7.24
N CYS A 40 8.88 5.91 -8.48
CA CYS A 40 10.09 5.56 -9.20
C CYS A 40 10.69 6.81 -9.83
N HIS A 41 11.77 7.33 -9.25
CA HIS A 41 12.61 8.32 -9.89
C HIS A 41 13.65 7.59 -10.72
N LEU A 42 13.37 7.40 -12.03
CA LEU A 42 14.33 6.81 -12.95
C LEU A 42 15.35 7.87 -13.41
N HIS A 43 14.90 9.13 -13.55
CA HIS A 43 15.72 10.30 -13.89
C HIS A 43 15.20 11.54 -13.17
N SER A 44 16.04 12.57 -13.02
CA SER A 44 15.70 13.86 -12.39
C SER A 44 14.50 14.58 -13.04
N THR A 45 14.07 14.15 -14.22
CA THR A 45 13.01 14.78 -15.02
C THR A 45 11.76 13.90 -15.21
N HIS A 46 11.78 12.62 -14.85
CA HIS A 46 10.63 11.71 -15.10
C HIS A 46 10.35 10.79 -13.91
N THR A 47 9.13 10.90 -13.37
CA THR A 47 8.62 9.99 -12.34
C THR A 47 7.77 8.92 -13.02
N HIS A 48 8.21 7.67 -12.95
CA HIS A 48 7.40 6.56 -13.44
C HIS A 48 6.30 6.23 -12.43
N CYS A 49 5.05 6.53 -12.81
CA CYS A 49 3.85 6.28 -12.01
C CYS A 49 3.33 4.84 -12.18
N ARG A 50 4.17 3.84 -11.86
CA ARG A 50 3.79 2.43 -12.01
C ARG A 50 3.99 1.65 -10.71
N PRO A 51 2.99 0.87 -10.25
CA PRO A 51 3.22 -0.06 -9.15
C PRO A 51 4.18 -1.17 -9.60
N PRO A 52 5.01 -1.71 -8.69
CA PRO A 52 5.89 -2.82 -9.02
C PRO A 52 5.06 -4.03 -9.48
N ARG A 53 5.56 -4.72 -10.49
CA ARG A 53 4.92 -5.88 -11.12
C ARG A 53 5.41 -7.19 -10.50
N TYR A 54 5.26 -7.33 -9.20
CA TYR A 54 5.65 -8.56 -8.53
C TYR A 54 4.60 -9.67 -8.77
N LYS A 55 3.30 -9.38 -8.72
CA LYS A 55 2.22 -10.40 -8.88
C LYS A 55 2.31 -11.25 -10.15
N HIS A 56 2.38 -12.58 -10.00
CA HIS A 56 2.46 -13.53 -11.12
C HIS A 56 1.30 -13.36 -12.13
N LYS A 57 1.65 -13.24 -13.41
CA LYS A 57 0.71 -13.19 -14.55
C LYS A 57 1.25 -14.02 -15.72
N ARG A 58 0.36 -14.53 -16.58
CA ARG A 58 0.70 -15.44 -17.69
C ARG A 58 1.71 -14.84 -18.69
N ASP A 59 1.74 -13.52 -18.81
CA ASP A 59 2.55 -12.74 -19.75
C ASP A 59 3.91 -12.31 -19.18
N ARG A 60 4.29 -12.77 -17.97
CA ARG A 60 5.52 -12.33 -17.30
C ARG A 60 6.51 -13.47 -17.16
N SER A 61 7.76 -13.20 -17.53
CA SER A 61 8.84 -14.16 -17.30
C SER A 61 9.21 -14.24 -15.82
N TRP A 62 9.73 -15.40 -15.39
CA TRP A 62 10.18 -15.59 -14.02
C TRP A 62 11.28 -14.60 -13.59
N PRO A 63 12.32 -14.33 -14.42
CA PRO A 63 13.35 -13.36 -14.05
C PRO A 63 12.82 -11.93 -13.86
N GLU A 64 11.89 -11.48 -14.72
CA GLU A 64 11.25 -10.16 -14.57
C GLU A 64 10.47 -10.07 -13.26
N LEU A 65 9.74 -11.13 -12.91
CA LEU A 65 8.98 -11.20 -11.67
C LEU A 65 9.90 -11.15 -10.44
N CYS A 66 11.02 -11.87 -10.45
CA CYS A 66 12.03 -11.80 -9.39
C CYS A 66 12.63 -10.40 -9.25
N SER A 67 12.91 -9.73 -10.37
CA SER A 67 13.43 -8.34 -10.35
C SER A 67 12.43 -7.34 -9.76
N GLU A 68 11.16 -7.40 -10.19
CA GLU A 68 10.10 -6.53 -9.67
C GLU A 68 9.81 -6.81 -8.19
N TRP A 69 10.01 -8.05 -7.76
CA TRP A 69 9.90 -8.43 -6.36
C TRP A 69 11.01 -7.84 -5.49
N GLU A 70 12.28 -7.89 -5.92
CA GLU A 70 13.38 -7.26 -5.17
C GLU A 70 13.16 -5.76 -5.02
N ILE A 71 12.64 -5.11 -6.07
CA ILE A 71 12.23 -3.71 -6.02
C ILE A 71 11.13 -3.49 -4.97
N TYR A 72 10.09 -4.34 -4.95
CA TYR A 72 9.01 -4.21 -3.97
C TYR A 72 9.48 -4.43 -2.53
N ARG A 73 10.33 -5.42 -2.31
CA ARG A 73 10.98 -5.71 -1.03
C ARG A 73 11.82 -4.56 -0.52
N ALA A 74 12.64 -3.94 -1.38
CA ALA A 74 13.43 -2.77 -1.01
C ALA A 74 12.53 -1.60 -0.58
N ARG A 75 11.40 -1.40 -1.27
CA ARG A 75 10.39 -0.39 -0.89
C ARG A 75 9.77 -0.67 0.46
N LEU A 76 9.37 -1.91 0.74
CA LEU A 76 8.83 -2.29 2.06
C LEU A 76 9.85 -2.04 3.16
N ARG A 77 11.12 -2.42 2.97
CA ARG A 77 12.20 -2.13 3.93
C ARG A 77 12.37 -0.63 4.18
N SER A 78 12.21 0.21 3.16
CA SER A 78 12.30 1.66 3.32
C SER A 78 11.25 2.25 4.28
N LEU A 79 10.19 1.51 4.62
CA LEU A 79 9.20 1.93 5.62
C LEU A 79 9.78 2.04 7.04
N GLU A 80 10.92 1.39 7.34
CA GLU A 80 11.62 1.58 8.62
C GLU A 80 12.18 3.01 8.76
N CYS A 81 12.33 3.75 7.66
CA CYS A 81 12.89 5.10 7.63
C CYS A 81 11.88 6.14 7.11
N ARG A 82 10.61 5.78 6.93
CA ARG A 82 9.55 6.68 6.46
C ARG A 82 8.58 7.00 7.58
N GLU A 83 7.82 8.08 7.41
CA GLU A 83 6.82 8.51 8.37
C GLU A 83 5.40 8.16 7.87
N PRO A 84 4.60 7.37 8.61
CA PRO A 84 4.93 6.76 9.90
C PRO A 84 5.85 5.54 9.77
N VAL A 85 6.66 5.33 10.81
CA VAL A 85 7.68 4.29 10.86
C VAL A 85 7.03 2.92 11.06
N LEU A 86 7.37 1.96 10.20
CA LEU A 86 7.02 0.56 10.38
C LEU A 86 8.25 -0.22 10.85
N LYS A 87 8.35 -0.52 12.15
CA LYS A 87 9.44 -1.34 12.68
C LYS A 87 9.16 -2.81 12.43
N PHE A 88 10.06 -3.47 11.72
CA PHE A 88 9.95 -4.89 11.43
C PHE A 88 10.62 -5.74 12.52
N SER A 89 9.95 -6.81 12.96
CA SER A 89 10.57 -7.78 13.87
C SER A 89 11.69 -8.55 13.16
N PRO A 90 12.67 -9.13 13.89
CA PRO A 90 13.73 -9.94 13.30
C PRO A 90 13.21 -11.10 12.44
N GLU A 91 12.16 -11.78 12.89
CA GLU A 91 11.50 -12.87 12.17
C GLU A 91 10.96 -12.38 10.84
N PHE A 92 10.37 -11.19 10.84
CA PHE A 92 9.81 -10.60 9.65
C PHE A 92 10.90 -10.12 8.68
N LYS A 93 11.99 -9.54 9.19
CA LYS A 93 13.17 -9.22 8.37
C LYS A 93 13.75 -10.45 7.70
N LYS A 94 13.73 -11.61 8.38
CA LYS A 94 14.10 -12.90 7.81
C LYS A 94 13.12 -13.37 6.74
N GLN A 95 11.80 -13.20 6.93
CA GLN A 95 10.80 -13.56 5.93
C GLN A 95 10.91 -12.72 4.66
N ILE A 96 10.97 -11.39 4.78
CA ILE A 96 11.34 -10.52 3.66
C ILE A 96 12.72 -10.90 3.11
N GLY A 97 13.60 -11.43 3.94
CA GLY A 97 14.95 -11.93 3.66
C GLY A 97 15.06 -13.02 2.58
N ILE A 98 13.99 -13.80 2.36
CA ILE A 98 14.07 -15.06 1.61
C ILE A 98 14.30 -14.83 0.11
N ASP A 99 15.17 -15.64 -0.48
CA ASP A 99 15.32 -15.73 -1.93
C ASP A 99 14.10 -16.46 -2.53
N ILE A 100 13.32 -15.72 -3.32
CA ILE A 100 12.10 -16.26 -3.94
C ILE A 100 12.38 -17.05 -5.21
N THR A 101 13.61 -17.08 -5.74
CA THR A 101 13.94 -17.79 -7.00
C THR A 101 13.66 -19.29 -6.90
N GLU A 102 13.68 -19.83 -5.69
CA GLU A 102 13.35 -21.23 -5.37
C GLU A 102 11.85 -21.47 -5.15
N PHE A 103 11.03 -20.42 -5.03
CA PHE A 103 9.60 -20.56 -4.79
C PHE A 103 8.85 -20.74 -6.10
N LYS A 104 7.98 -21.76 -6.18
CA LYS A 104 7.10 -21.97 -7.34
C LYS A 104 5.66 -22.16 -6.88
N GLY A 105 4.72 -21.74 -7.74
CA GLY A 105 3.29 -21.96 -7.55
C GLY A 105 2.75 -21.45 -6.22
N GLY A 106 2.11 -22.32 -5.45
CA GLY A 106 1.42 -21.95 -4.20
C GLY A 106 2.32 -21.30 -3.14
N ARG A 107 3.59 -21.71 -3.04
CA ARG A 107 4.55 -21.12 -2.09
C ARG A 107 4.84 -19.66 -2.42
N TYR A 108 5.02 -19.36 -3.71
CA TYR A 108 5.17 -17.99 -4.18
C TYR A 108 3.92 -17.16 -3.86
N LYS A 109 2.73 -17.70 -4.11
CA LYS A 109 1.46 -17.01 -3.82
C LYS A 109 1.29 -16.69 -2.33
N GLN A 110 1.57 -17.62 -1.43
CA GLN A 110 1.46 -17.38 0.01
C GLN A 110 2.38 -16.25 0.46
N PHE A 111 3.58 -16.21 -0.12
CA PHE A 111 4.55 -15.18 0.15
C PHE A 111 4.12 -13.81 -0.42
N ASP A 112 3.56 -13.80 -1.64
CA ASP A 112 2.94 -12.61 -2.26
C ASP A 112 1.82 -12.03 -1.39
N ASP A 113 0.88 -12.89 -0.96
CA ASP A 113 -0.26 -12.53 -0.13
C ASP A 113 0.18 -11.97 1.24
N LEU A 114 1.27 -12.51 1.82
CA LEU A 114 1.86 -11.99 3.07
C LEU A 114 2.35 -10.55 2.90
N LEU A 115 3.12 -10.26 1.83
CA LEU A 115 3.62 -8.91 1.58
C LEU A 115 2.49 -7.92 1.31
N ASP A 116 1.46 -8.34 0.57
CA ASP A 116 0.24 -7.56 0.35
C ASP A 116 -0.48 -7.26 1.66
N GLY A 117 -0.66 -8.26 2.52
CA GLY A 117 -1.29 -8.09 3.82
C GLY A 117 -0.57 -7.05 4.69
N ILE A 118 0.76 -7.02 4.62
CA ILE A 118 1.57 -6.10 5.41
C ILE A 118 1.52 -4.68 4.87
N PHE A 119 1.55 -4.53 3.55
CA PHE A 119 1.35 -3.22 2.96
C PHE A 119 -0.07 -2.71 3.22
N CYS A 120 -1.10 -3.57 3.15
CA CYS A 120 -2.47 -3.20 3.52
C CYS A 120 -2.59 -2.78 4.99
N ALA A 121 -1.96 -3.51 5.92
CA ALA A 121 -1.91 -3.14 7.33
C ALA A 121 -1.16 -1.80 7.53
N TYR A 122 -0.06 -1.60 6.81
CA TYR A 122 0.66 -0.32 6.82
C TYR A 122 -0.19 0.82 6.30
N LEU A 123 -0.99 0.62 5.24
CA LEU A 123 -1.89 1.66 4.75
C LEU A 123 -2.94 2.05 5.79
N ALA A 124 -3.56 1.07 6.45
CA ALA A 124 -4.49 1.35 7.54
C ALA A 124 -3.81 2.18 8.65
N TYR A 125 -2.58 1.81 9.03
CA TYR A 125 -1.79 2.56 9.99
C TYR A 125 -1.42 3.97 9.49
N TYR A 126 -1.02 4.11 8.23
CA TYR A 126 -0.68 5.38 7.57
C TYR A 126 -1.86 6.35 7.63
N PHE A 127 -3.05 5.86 7.30
CA PHE A 127 -4.28 6.63 7.29
C PHE A 127 -4.72 7.04 8.69
N TRP A 128 -4.65 6.12 9.67
CA TRP A 128 -4.89 6.46 11.07
C TRP A 128 -3.89 7.49 11.59
N TYR A 129 -2.61 7.35 11.25
CA TYR A 129 -1.54 8.23 11.72
C TYR A 129 -1.65 9.66 11.17
N GLY A 130 -1.94 9.78 9.88
CA GLY A 130 -1.98 11.07 9.18
C GLY A 130 -3.35 11.73 9.13
N GLY A 131 -4.43 10.96 9.27
CA GLY A 131 -5.80 11.42 9.05
C GLY A 131 -5.96 12.15 7.71
N SER A 132 -6.84 13.16 7.69
CA SER A 132 -7.10 14.01 6.51
C SER A 132 -5.87 14.76 5.98
N ASP A 133 -4.85 15.03 6.81
CA ASP A 133 -3.66 15.80 6.41
C ASP A 133 -2.77 15.05 5.41
N ARG A 134 -2.83 13.71 5.45
CA ARG A 134 -2.02 12.82 4.60
C ARG A 134 -2.87 11.97 3.68
N THR A 135 -4.16 12.28 3.57
CA THR A 135 -5.12 11.47 2.83
C THR A 135 -5.82 12.30 1.76
N TRP A 136 -6.05 11.69 0.62
CA TRP A 136 -6.99 12.11 -0.40
C TRP A 136 -8.15 11.15 -0.44
N VAL A 137 -9.33 11.70 -0.67
CA VAL A 137 -10.53 10.91 -0.91
C VAL A 137 -11.07 11.32 -2.27
N ILE A 138 -11.26 10.33 -3.14
CA ILE A 138 -11.85 10.50 -4.47
C ILE A 138 -13.27 9.93 -4.42
N GLY A 139 -14.26 10.71 -4.83
CA GLY A 139 -15.68 10.34 -4.78
C GLY A 139 -16.34 10.69 -3.45
N ASP A 140 -17.49 10.08 -3.18
CA ASP A 140 -18.35 10.36 -2.03
C ASP A 140 -19.09 9.10 -1.54
N LEU A 141 -19.94 9.21 -0.52
CA LEU A 141 -20.67 8.05 0.03
C LEU A 141 -21.79 7.55 -0.89
N GLU A 142 -22.26 8.36 -1.83
CA GLU A 142 -23.38 8.02 -2.73
C GLU A 142 -22.89 7.23 -3.94
N THR A 143 -21.79 7.68 -4.55
CA THR A 143 -21.18 7.10 -5.76
C THR A 143 -20.04 6.12 -5.44
N GLY A 144 -19.58 6.11 -4.18
CA GLY A 144 -18.44 5.33 -3.71
C GLY A 144 -17.20 6.21 -3.56
N CYS A 145 -16.46 5.99 -2.47
CA CYS A 145 -15.27 6.77 -2.16
C CYS A 145 -14.04 5.89 -2.04
N VAL A 146 -12.91 6.38 -2.54
CA VAL A 146 -11.60 5.72 -2.46
C VAL A 146 -10.63 6.59 -1.69
N THR A 147 -10.04 6.00 -0.65
CA THR A 147 -9.05 6.66 0.22
C THR A 147 -7.64 6.34 -0.25
N LEU A 148 -6.84 7.38 -0.51
CA LEU A 148 -5.47 7.29 -1.02
C LEU A 148 -4.51 8.13 -0.19
N PRO A 149 -3.22 7.76 -0.10
CA PRO A 149 -2.21 8.66 0.42
C PRO A 149 -2.18 9.95 -0.40
N ARG A 150 -2.06 11.10 0.27
CA ARG A 150 -1.91 12.40 -0.39
C ARG A 150 -0.55 12.45 -1.07
N CYS A 151 -0.52 12.61 -2.40
CA CYS A 151 0.74 12.77 -3.11
C CYS A 151 1.35 14.13 -2.81
N ARG A 152 2.65 14.16 -2.47
CA ARG A 152 3.41 15.38 -2.17
C ARG A 152 4.52 15.67 -3.19
N LEU A 153 4.47 15.01 -4.34
CA LEU A 153 5.43 15.22 -5.41
C LEU A 153 5.17 16.58 -6.06
N SER A 154 6.21 17.39 -6.21
CA SER A 154 6.14 18.76 -6.76
C SER A 154 5.45 18.86 -8.12
N ASN A 155 5.51 17.80 -8.94
CA ASN A 155 4.90 17.74 -10.26
C ASN A 155 3.69 16.79 -10.33
N CYS A 156 3.02 16.49 -9.20
CA CYS A 156 1.83 15.65 -9.24
C CYS A 156 0.65 16.43 -9.85
N PRO A 157 -0.03 15.91 -10.89
CA PRO A 157 -1.21 16.59 -11.46
C PRO A 157 -2.36 16.74 -10.45
N LEU A 158 -2.33 15.97 -9.36
CA LEU A 158 -3.30 16.02 -8.27
C LEU A 158 -2.93 17.06 -7.18
N HIS A 159 -1.81 17.77 -7.30
CA HIS A 159 -1.47 18.91 -6.42
C HIS A 159 -2.29 20.17 -6.75
N ALA A 160 -2.97 20.19 -7.89
CA ALA A 160 -3.88 21.27 -8.27
C ALA A 160 -5.25 21.04 -7.61
N ASN A 161 -5.41 21.58 -6.41
CA ASN A 161 -6.67 22.08 -5.83
C ASN A 161 -6.36 22.77 -4.49
#